data_AF-A0A816HBU9-F1
#
_entry.id   AF-A0A816HBU9-F1
#
_cell.length_a   1.000
_cell.length_b   1.000
_cell.length_c   1.000
_cell.angle_alpha   90.00
_cell.angle_beta   90.00
_cell.angle_gamma   90.00
#
_symmetry.space_group_name_H-M   'P 1'
#
loop_
_entity.id
_entity.type
_entity.pdbx_description
1 polymer ?
#
loop_
_entity_poly.entity_id
_entity_poly.type
_entity_poly.pdbx_seq_one_letter_code
_entity_poly.pdbx_strand_id
1 'polypeptide(L)'
;MPRSYPTNSQLVRIQPNTNATETSPHSYSYVSIDAALGLPMFFRLYLLFRCFMYHSHLIRNSATQSLGYLNQVSMNFSFFSRAYINRWPTRCLSSFCILIFFVGSWCLRACSYRSNNEHLSMGDAMWLFSVTFTTVGYGDLYPSTYCSRTVAIIISLIGLFASALLIAVLSQKLSLDRAEKYVHGFVIGIQLAKRYEAQASNTIKFALKLWVLRRKGKTHS
;
A
#
# COMPACT_ATOMS: atom_id res chain seq x y z
N MET A 1 -18.62 -29.62 69.81
CA MET A 1 -17.23 -29.87 70.27
C MET A 1 -16.57 -30.87 69.33
N PRO A 2 -15.24 -30.83 69.09
CA PRO A 2 -14.64 -30.15 67.93
C PRO A 2 -13.67 -31.04 67.12
N ARG A 3 -13.26 -30.60 65.92
CA ARG A 3 -11.96 -30.83 65.22
C ARG A 3 -12.16 -30.51 63.73
N SER A 4 -11.28 -29.85 62.97
CA SER A 4 -10.01 -29.15 63.20
C SER A 4 -9.62 -28.67 61.80
N TYR A 5 -9.44 -27.35 61.62
CA TYR A 5 -8.95 -26.78 60.36
C TYR A 5 -7.45 -27.08 60.21
N PRO A 6 -6.96 -27.50 59.04
CA PRO A 6 -5.53 -27.48 58.79
C PRO A 6 -5.09 -26.07 58.39
N THR A 7 -4.48 -25.38 59.36
CA THR A 7 -3.48 -24.34 59.15
C THR A 7 -2.27 -24.93 58.42
N ASN A 8 -2.00 -24.44 57.21
CA ASN A 8 -0.67 -24.55 56.62
C ASN A 8 -0.22 -23.18 56.13
N SER A 9 0.26 -22.42 57.10
CA SER A 9 1.22 -21.34 56.95
C SER A 9 2.51 -21.86 56.30
N GLN A 10 2.54 -21.95 54.98
CA GLN A 10 3.79 -21.94 54.23
C GLN A 10 4.18 -20.49 54.00
N LEU A 11 5.04 -20.02 54.90
CA LEU A 11 5.89 -18.85 54.74
C LEU A 11 6.61 -18.96 53.39
N VAL A 12 6.13 -18.23 52.37
CA VAL A 12 6.96 -17.89 51.21
C VAL A 12 8.03 -16.94 51.75
N ARG A 13 9.16 -17.52 52.12
CA ARG A 13 10.38 -16.81 52.50
C ARG A 13 10.80 -15.96 51.30
N ILE A 14 10.48 -14.67 51.36
CA ILE A 14 11.12 -13.64 50.54
C ILE A 14 12.60 -13.67 50.94
N GLN A 15 13.41 -14.38 50.14
CA GLN A 15 14.85 -14.17 50.12
C GLN A 15 15.08 -12.85 49.36
N PRO A 16 15.65 -11.79 49.97
CA PRO A 16 16.19 -10.70 49.20
C PRO A 16 17.47 -11.25 48.55
N ASN A 17 17.40 -11.62 47.27
CA ASN A 17 18.63 -11.89 46.53
C ASN A 17 19.33 -10.55 46.28
N THR A 18 20.11 -10.15 47.28
CA THR A 18 21.23 -9.23 47.15
C THR A 18 22.24 -9.85 46.20
N ASN A 19 22.09 -9.55 44.91
CA ASN A 19 23.14 -9.55 43.90
C ASN A 19 22.77 -8.48 42.88
N ALA A 20 22.94 -7.22 43.30
CA ALA A 20 23.04 -6.12 42.37
C ALA A 20 24.29 -6.31 41.51
N THR A 21 24.14 -6.01 40.22
CA THR A 21 25.22 -5.68 39.28
C THR A 21 26.26 -6.77 39.03
N GLU A 22 25.86 -7.85 38.36
CA GLU A 22 26.68 -8.33 37.26
C GLU A 22 26.00 -7.89 35.97
N THR A 23 26.66 -6.94 35.31
CA THR A 23 26.35 -6.48 33.96
C THR A 23 26.15 -7.68 33.06
N SER A 24 24.89 -8.04 32.79
CA SER A 24 24.55 -8.91 31.67
C SER A 24 25.27 -8.31 30.46
N PRO A 25 26.24 -9.03 29.85
CA PRO A 25 26.89 -8.48 28.68
C PRO A 25 25.76 -8.21 27.71
N HIS A 26 25.67 -6.97 27.23
CA HIS A 26 24.81 -6.61 26.12
C HIS A 26 25.08 -7.64 25.05
N SER A 27 24.26 -8.70 25.03
CA SER A 27 24.35 -9.75 24.04
C SER A 27 23.76 -9.09 22.83
N TYR A 28 24.60 -8.31 22.14
CA TYR A 28 24.41 -7.92 20.77
C TYR A 28 24.08 -9.22 20.08
N SER A 29 22.78 -9.46 19.90
CA SER A 29 22.26 -10.62 19.20
C SER A 29 22.72 -10.44 17.78
N TYR A 30 23.92 -10.94 17.48
CA TYR A 30 24.46 -10.95 16.14
C TYR A 30 23.40 -11.66 15.31
N VAL A 31 22.74 -10.89 14.44
CA VAL A 31 22.02 -11.45 13.30
C VAL A 31 23.00 -12.42 12.66
N SER A 32 22.60 -13.69 12.47
CA SER A 32 23.48 -14.67 11.83
C SER A 32 24.08 -14.01 10.60
N ILE A 33 25.40 -13.87 10.56
CA ILE A 33 26.10 -13.04 9.59
C ILE A 33 25.72 -13.50 8.18
N ASP A 34 25.44 -14.79 8.00
CA ASP A 34 24.92 -15.39 6.76
C ASP A 34 23.54 -14.86 6.33
N ALA A 35 22.63 -14.60 7.27
CA ALA A 35 21.32 -13.99 6.99
C ALA A 35 21.45 -12.49 6.65
N ALA A 36 22.35 -11.80 7.36
CA ALA A 36 22.71 -10.42 7.05
C ALA A 36 23.49 -10.27 5.73
N LEU A 37 24.26 -11.30 5.33
CA LEU A 37 24.97 -11.41 4.04
C LEU A 37 24.04 -11.84 2.89
N GLY A 38 22.91 -12.50 3.18
CA GLY A 38 21.86 -12.77 2.20
C GLY A 38 21.08 -11.52 1.77
N LEU A 39 20.87 -10.57 2.69
CA LEU A 39 20.23 -9.27 2.43
C LEU A 39 20.88 -8.45 1.28
N PRO A 40 22.21 -8.26 1.24
CA PRO A 40 22.88 -7.60 0.11
C PRO A 40 22.91 -8.43 -1.18
N MET A 41 22.68 -9.76 -1.14
CA MET A 41 22.44 -10.53 -2.36
C MET A 41 21.08 -10.18 -2.99
N PHE A 42 20.04 -9.91 -2.19
CA PHE A 42 18.79 -9.36 -2.71
C PHE A 42 18.93 -7.90 -3.17
N PHE A 43 19.87 -7.13 -2.62
CA PHE A 43 20.24 -5.83 -3.18
C PHE A 43 20.84 -5.96 -4.59
N ARG A 44 21.43 -7.10 -4.99
CA ARG A 44 21.80 -7.33 -6.41
C ARG A 44 20.57 -7.43 -7.33
N LEU A 45 19.36 -7.66 -6.81
CA LEU A 45 18.12 -7.61 -7.59
C LEU A 45 17.80 -6.17 -8.06
N TYR A 46 18.35 -5.15 -7.39
CA TYR A 46 18.40 -3.78 -7.91
C TYR A 46 19.22 -3.67 -9.20
N LEU A 47 20.24 -4.52 -9.41
CA LEU A 47 20.96 -4.59 -10.67
C LEU A 47 20.09 -5.17 -11.79
N LEU A 48 19.08 -5.99 -11.50
CA LEU A 48 18.07 -6.42 -12.49
C LEU A 48 17.13 -5.27 -12.87
N PHE A 49 16.69 -4.44 -11.91
CA PHE A 49 15.99 -3.19 -12.20
C PHE A 49 16.86 -2.23 -13.04
N ARG A 50 18.16 -2.15 -12.73
CA ARG A 50 19.15 -1.37 -13.48
C ARG A 50 19.44 -1.97 -14.87
N CYS A 51 19.44 -3.29 -15.01
CA CYS A 51 19.65 -4.00 -16.26
C CYS A 51 18.42 -3.90 -17.16
N PHE A 52 17.20 -3.95 -16.60
CA PHE A 52 15.95 -3.65 -17.29
C PHE A 52 15.93 -2.19 -17.79
N MET A 53 16.31 -1.24 -16.94
CA MET A 53 16.51 0.17 -17.32
C MET A 53 17.57 0.32 -18.41
N TYR A 54 18.63 -0.49 -18.38
CA TYR A 54 19.70 -0.46 -19.39
C TYR A 54 19.29 -1.14 -20.72
N HIS A 55 18.46 -2.18 -20.67
CA HIS A 55 18.02 -2.97 -21.82
C HIS A 55 16.87 -2.33 -22.60
N SER A 56 16.19 -1.33 -22.03
CA SER A 56 15.23 -0.52 -22.77
C SER A 56 15.95 0.35 -23.80
N HIS A 57 15.95 -0.12 -25.05
CA HIS A 57 16.50 0.55 -26.25
C HIS A 57 16.01 2.00 -26.44
N LEU A 58 14.98 2.42 -25.70
CA LEU A 58 14.46 3.79 -25.65
C LEU A 58 15.37 4.80 -24.92
N ILE A 59 16.32 4.36 -24.09
CA ILE A 59 17.22 5.23 -23.29
C ILE A 59 18.55 5.52 -24.02
N ARG A 60 18.88 4.74 -25.07
CA ARG A 60 20.12 4.83 -25.86
C ARG A 60 19.85 5.19 -27.33
N ASN A 61 18.80 5.95 -27.63
CA ASN A 61 18.77 6.58 -28.95
C ASN A 61 19.69 7.81 -28.90
N SER A 62 20.72 7.83 -29.74
CA SER A 62 21.60 9.00 -29.88
C SER A 62 20.82 10.29 -30.13
N ALA A 63 19.62 10.19 -30.72
CA ALA A 63 18.67 11.29 -30.90
C ALA A 63 18.15 11.89 -29.58
N THR A 64 17.84 11.09 -28.56
CA THR A 64 17.39 11.64 -27.26
C THR A 64 18.55 12.28 -26.50
N GLN A 65 19.77 11.76 -26.68
CA GLN A 65 20.96 12.34 -26.07
C GLN A 65 21.36 13.68 -26.73
N SER A 66 21.25 13.80 -28.06
CA SER A 66 21.50 15.06 -28.75
C SER A 66 20.44 16.12 -28.44
N LEU A 67 19.16 15.73 -28.35
CA LEU A 67 18.06 16.62 -27.93
C LEU A 67 18.23 17.14 -26.49
N GLY A 68 18.73 16.30 -25.57
CA GLY A 68 19.00 16.69 -24.17
C GLY A 68 20.16 17.68 -24.04
N TYR A 69 21.20 17.54 -24.86
CA TYR A 69 22.36 18.45 -24.88
C TYR A 69 22.01 19.82 -25.48
N LEU A 70 21.18 19.85 -26.53
CA LEU A 70 20.68 21.09 -27.14
C LEU A 70 19.79 21.92 -26.20
N ASN A 71 19.14 21.29 -25.21
CA ASN A 71 18.24 21.96 -24.28
C ASN A 71 18.87 22.21 -22.88
N GLN A 72 20.19 22.00 -22.71
CA GLN A 72 20.91 22.14 -21.44
C GLN A 72 20.26 21.42 -20.23
N VAL A 73 19.44 20.39 -20.46
CA VAL A 73 18.88 19.58 -19.38
C VAL A 73 19.90 18.49 -19.08
N SER A 74 20.65 18.66 -17.98
CA SER A 74 21.57 17.63 -17.51
C SER A 74 20.82 16.31 -17.31
N MET A 75 21.16 15.33 -18.14
CA MET A 75 20.56 13.99 -18.17
C MET A 75 20.99 13.19 -16.93
N ASN A 76 20.45 13.56 -15.77
CA ASN A 76 20.70 12.90 -14.49
C ASN A 76 19.77 11.70 -14.30
N PHE A 77 20.21 10.70 -13.52
CA PHE A 77 19.43 9.49 -13.22
C PHE A 77 18.03 9.79 -12.62
N SER A 78 17.89 10.89 -11.89
CA SER A 78 16.62 11.35 -11.32
C SER A 78 15.61 11.82 -12.38
N PHE A 79 16.09 12.36 -13.51
CA PHE A 79 15.21 12.72 -14.63
C PHE A 79 14.72 11.47 -15.37
N PHE A 80 15.60 10.50 -15.60
CA PHE A 80 15.25 9.24 -16.26
C PHE A 80 14.33 8.36 -15.42
N SER A 81 14.54 8.30 -14.11
CA SER A 81 13.65 7.56 -13.21
C SER A 81 12.24 8.16 -13.21
N ARG A 82 12.13 9.50 -13.15
CA ARG A 82 10.85 10.22 -13.29
C ARG A 82 10.20 9.96 -14.66
N ALA A 83 10.97 10.00 -15.73
CA ALA A 83 10.47 9.74 -17.09
C ALA A 83 9.98 8.30 -17.27
N TYR A 84 10.69 7.32 -16.70
CA TYR A 84 10.33 5.91 -16.78
C TYR A 84 9.07 5.57 -15.96
N ILE A 85 8.97 6.09 -14.73
CA ILE A 85 7.77 5.97 -13.88
C ILE A 85 6.53 6.56 -14.59
N ASN A 86 6.68 7.68 -15.30
CA ASN A 86 5.58 8.27 -16.07
C ASN A 86 5.21 7.48 -17.34
N ARG A 87 6.17 6.79 -17.98
CA ARG A 87 5.89 6.05 -19.23
C ARG A 87 5.15 4.73 -18.99
N TRP A 88 5.54 3.97 -17.97
CA TRP A 88 4.93 2.67 -17.65
C TRP A 88 4.66 2.51 -16.14
N PRO A 89 3.81 3.37 -15.54
CA PRO A 89 3.64 3.43 -14.08
C PRO A 89 3.22 2.08 -13.47
N THR A 90 2.29 1.38 -14.13
CA THR A 90 1.74 0.11 -13.63
C THR A 90 2.76 -1.03 -13.63
N ARG A 91 3.59 -1.14 -14.68
CA ARG A 91 4.61 -2.20 -14.76
C ARG A 91 5.72 -1.99 -13.72
N CYS A 92 6.09 -0.72 -13.48
CA CYS A 92 7.07 -0.36 -12.46
C CYS A 92 6.58 -0.70 -11.05
N LEU A 93 5.34 -0.27 -10.73
CA LEU A 93 4.73 -0.51 -9.43
C LEU A 93 4.56 -2.00 -9.16
N SER A 94 4.04 -2.76 -10.13
CA SER A 94 3.87 -4.21 -10.00
C SER A 94 5.21 -4.92 -9.76
N SER A 95 6.25 -4.57 -10.52
CA SER A 95 7.59 -5.14 -10.32
C SER A 95 8.13 -4.82 -8.92
N PHE A 96 8.00 -3.58 -8.46
CA PHE A 96 8.46 -3.15 -7.14
C PHE A 96 7.74 -3.90 -6.00
N CYS A 97 6.41 -4.03 -6.07
CA CYS A 97 5.64 -4.77 -5.06
C CYS A 97 6.03 -6.25 -5.00
N ILE A 98 6.24 -6.91 -6.16
CA ILE A 98 6.66 -8.32 -6.22
C ILE A 98 8.03 -8.50 -5.58
N LEU A 99 8.98 -7.59 -5.87
CA LEU A 99 10.33 -7.63 -5.29
C LEU A 99 10.29 -7.50 -3.76
N ILE A 100 9.55 -6.52 -3.24
CA ILE A 100 9.42 -6.31 -1.79
C ILE A 100 8.71 -7.48 -1.13
N PHE A 101 7.74 -8.10 -1.79
CA PHE A 101 7.06 -9.29 -1.28
C PHE A 101 8.01 -10.45 -1.02
N PHE A 102 8.85 -10.79 -2.00
CA PHE A 102 9.83 -11.87 -1.85
C PHE A 102 10.92 -11.52 -0.81
N VAL A 103 11.45 -10.29 -0.86
CA VAL A 103 12.50 -9.84 0.08
C VAL A 103 11.97 -9.75 1.50
N GLY A 104 10.79 -9.17 1.71
CA GLY A 104 10.17 -9.02 3.02
C GLY A 104 9.77 -10.36 3.63
N SER A 105 9.23 -11.29 2.83
CA SER A 105 8.94 -12.66 3.28
C SER A 105 10.21 -13.39 3.71
N TRP A 106 11.29 -13.25 2.93
CA TRP A 106 12.61 -13.80 3.30
C TRP A 106 13.16 -13.17 4.58
N CYS A 107 13.09 -11.84 4.72
CA CYS A 107 13.56 -11.12 5.92
C CYS A 107 12.79 -11.53 7.18
N LEU A 108 11.46 -11.64 7.11
CA LEU A 108 10.64 -12.09 8.24
C LEU A 108 10.99 -13.52 8.64
N ARG A 109 11.17 -14.42 7.67
CA ARG A 109 11.62 -15.80 7.93
C ARG A 109 13.01 -15.83 8.55
N ALA A 110 13.96 -15.06 8.01
CA ALA A 110 15.34 -15.00 8.49
C ALA A 110 15.43 -14.47 9.94
N CYS A 111 14.68 -13.41 10.27
CA CYS A 111 14.61 -12.91 11.65
C CYS A 111 13.92 -13.92 12.59
N SER A 112 12.89 -14.62 12.12
CA SER A 112 12.09 -15.54 12.96
C SER A 112 12.76 -16.90 13.18
N TYR A 113 13.63 -17.33 12.28
CA TYR A 113 14.44 -18.55 12.43
C TYR A 113 15.27 -18.58 13.73
N ARG A 114 15.55 -17.41 14.30
CA ARG A 114 16.31 -17.27 15.55
C ARG A 114 15.48 -17.57 16.82
N SER A 115 14.15 -17.59 16.72
CA SER A 115 13.29 -17.89 17.87
C SER A 115 13.23 -19.41 18.09
N ASN A 116 13.85 -19.88 19.17
CA ASN A 116 14.06 -21.31 19.46
C ASN A 116 12.78 -22.13 19.68
N ASN A 117 11.60 -21.50 19.72
CA ASN A 117 10.38 -22.14 20.21
C ASN A 117 9.34 -22.42 19.12
N GLU A 118 9.36 -21.74 17.97
CA GLU A 118 8.40 -21.97 16.87
C GLU A 118 9.02 -21.59 15.51
N HIS A 119 9.25 -22.59 14.65
CA HIS A 119 9.71 -22.35 13.29
C HIS A 119 8.55 -21.90 12.40
N LEU A 120 8.53 -20.62 11.99
CA LEU A 120 7.59 -20.16 10.97
C LEU A 120 7.89 -20.82 9.62
N SER A 121 6.88 -21.46 9.02
CA SER A 121 6.95 -21.96 7.67
C SER A 121 7.13 -20.80 6.67
N MET A 122 7.60 -21.10 5.46
CA MET A 122 7.68 -20.08 4.38
C MET A 122 6.29 -19.51 4.08
N GLY A 123 5.24 -20.35 4.13
CA GLY A 123 3.85 -19.93 3.95
C GLY A 123 3.40 -18.94 5.02
N ASP A 124 3.73 -19.20 6.28
CA ASP A 124 3.40 -18.33 7.42
C ASP A 124 4.09 -16.98 7.34
N ALA A 125 5.35 -16.95 6.87
CA ALA A 125 6.08 -15.71 6.65
C ALA A 125 5.49 -14.88 5.50
N MET A 126 5.03 -15.53 4.42
CA MET A 126 4.34 -14.87 3.30
C MET A 126 2.96 -14.34 3.71
N TRP A 127 2.24 -15.09 4.54
CA TRP A 127 0.98 -14.66 5.15
C TRP A 127 1.20 -13.43 6.04
N LEU A 128 2.13 -13.52 7.00
CA LEU A 128 2.47 -12.42 7.89
C LEU A 128 2.93 -11.17 7.12
N PHE A 129 3.75 -11.35 6.07
CA PHE A 129 4.12 -10.26 5.18
C PHE A 129 2.88 -9.60 4.56
N SER A 130 1.98 -10.39 3.98
CA SER A 130 0.79 -9.90 3.27
C SER A 130 -0.13 -9.10 4.21
N VAL A 131 -0.40 -9.63 5.40
CA VAL A 131 -1.26 -9.00 6.41
C VAL A 131 -0.64 -7.71 6.97
N THR A 132 0.69 -7.66 7.09
CA THR A 132 1.42 -6.46 7.53
C THR A 132 1.51 -5.41 6.43
N PHE A 133 1.79 -5.84 5.19
CA PHE A 133 1.93 -4.96 4.03
C PHE A 133 0.60 -4.29 3.65
N THR A 134 -0.50 -5.04 3.73
CA THR A 134 -1.86 -4.52 3.54
C THR A 134 -2.36 -3.72 4.74
N THR A 135 -1.59 -3.63 5.82
CA THR A 135 -1.96 -2.98 7.09
C THR A 135 -3.26 -3.52 7.71
N VAL A 136 -3.61 -4.78 7.40
CA VAL A 136 -4.81 -5.45 7.94
C VAL A 136 -4.60 -5.87 9.39
N GLY A 137 -3.49 -6.55 9.67
CA GLY A 137 -3.09 -6.91 11.04
C GLY A 137 -4.07 -7.83 11.79
N TYR A 138 -4.39 -9.01 11.25
CA TYR A 138 -5.28 -9.98 11.94
C TYR A 138 -4.81 -10.38 13.34
N GLY A 139 -3.49 -10.46 13.56
CA GLY A 139 -2.90 -10.76 14.87
C GLY A 139 -2.85 -12.24 15.24
N ASP A 140 -3.17 -13.13 14.31
CA ASP A 140 -3.01 -14.58 14.42
C ASP A 140 -1.54 -14.99 14.49
N LEU A 141 -0.69 -14.35 13.70
CA LEU A 141 0.76 -14.46 13.77
C LEU A 141 1.36 -13.07 14.06
N TYR A 142 2.37 -13.01 14.94
CA TYR A 142 3.01 -11.75 15.30
C TYR A 142 4.53 -11.87 15.48
N PRO A 143 5.29 -10.79 15.20
CA PRO A 143 6.74 -10.78 15.37
C PRO A 143 7.12 -10.78 16.87
N SER A 144 7.56 -11.93 17.36
CA SER A 144 8.03 -12.09 18.74
C SER A 144 9.43 -11.49 18.97
N THR A 145 10.30 -11.56 17.96
CA THR A 145 11.71 -11.08 18.05
C THR A 145 11.85 -9.59 17.72
N TYR A 146 12.83 -8.92 18.34
CA TYR A 146 13.16 -7.51 18.04
C TYR A 146 13.51 -7.29 16.56
N CYS A 147 14.23 -8.23 15.93
CA CYS A 147 14.55 -8.20 14.49
C CYS A 147 13.28 -8.20 13.61
N SER A 148 12.35 -9.13 13.89
CA SER A 148 11.11 -9.22 13.10
C SER A 148 10.20 -8.00 13.31
N ARG A 149 10.26 -7.35 14.48
CA ARG A 149 9.48 -6.14 14.77
C ARG A 149 9.98 -4.93 13.98
N THR A 150 11.29 -4.72 13.89
CA THR A 150 11.85 -3.63 13.08
C THR A 150 11.55 -3.84 11.59
N VAL A 151 11.65 -5.09 11.10
CA VAL A 151 11.27 -5.45 9.73
C VAL A 151 9.78 -5.19 9.48
N ALA A 152 8.89 -5.55 10.41
CA ALA A 152 7.46 -5.30 10.28
C ALA A 152 7.12 -3.79 10.17
N ILE A 153 7.80 -2.93 10.95
CA ILE A 153 7.65 -1.47 10.86
C ILE A 153 8.10 -0.94 9.49
N ILE A 154 9.21 -1.46 8.95
CA ILE A 154 9.70 -1.05 7.63
C ILE A 154 8.73 -1.49 6.53
N ILE A 155 8.21 -2.72 6.61
CA ILE A 155 7.23 -3.26 5.64
C ILE A 155 5.96 -2.41 5.63
N SER A 156 5.44 -2.03 6.80
CA SER A 156 4.21 -1.21 6.87
C SER A 156 4.42 0.18 6.28
N LEU A 157 5.55 0.84 6.55
CA LEU A 157 5.91 2.13 5.91
C LEU A 157 6.00 2.02 4.39
N ILE A 158 6.62 0.95 3.88
CA ILE A 158 6.71 0.70 2.43
C ILE A 158 5.32 0.40 1.84
N GLY A 159 4.46 -0.32 2.54
CA GLY A 159 3.08 -0.58 2.15
C GLY A 159 2.26 0.70 1.99
N LEU A 160 2.40 1.65 2.91
CA LEU A 160 1.78 2.97 2.82
C LEU A 160 2.27 3.77 1.61
N PHE A 161 3.57 3.69 1.31
CA PHE A 161 4.12 4.35 0.12
C PHE A 161 3.60 3.71 -1.18
N ALA A 162 3.51 2.38 -1.21
CA ALA A 162 2.99 1.63 -2.35
C ALA A 162 1.49 1.92 -2.59
N SER A 163 0.68 2.03 -1.53
CA SER A 163 -0.74 2.36 -1.65
C SER A 163 -0.96 3.78 -2.18
N ALA A 164 -0.16 4.76 -1.73
CA ALA A 164 -0.21 6.12 -2.25
C ALA A 164 0.12 6.19 -3.75
N LEU A 165 1.17 5.47 -4.18
CA LEU A 165 1.52 5.38 -5.60
C LEU A 165 0.44 4.66 -6.42
N LEU A 166 -0.17 3.60 -5.88
CA LEU A 166 -1.26 2.89 -6.54
C LEU A 166 -2.44 3.83 -6.81
N ILE A 167 -2.84 4.63 -5.82
CA ILE A 167 -3.91 5.63 -5.97
C ILE A 167 -3.56 6.67 -7.04
N ALA A 168 -2.32 7.17 -7.05
CA ALA A 168 -1.87 8.12 -8.06
C ALA A 168 -1.95 7.55 -9.49
N VAL A 169 -1.54 6.30 -9.68
CA VAL A 169 -1.60 5.62 -10.98
C VAL A 169 -3.04 5.34 -11.40
N LEU A 170 -3.88 4.88 -10.46
CA LEU A 170 -5.31 4.71 -10.72
C LEU A 170 -5.94 6.03 -11.15
N SER A 171 -5.66 7.13 -10.42
CA SER A 171 -6.18 8.46 -10.76
C SER A 171 -5.83 8.88 -12.20
N GLN A 172 -4.58 8.63 -12.63
CA GLN A 172 -4.16 8.92 -14.01
C GLN A 172 -4.86 8.02 -15.03
N LYS A 173 -5.09 6.74 -14.72
CA LYS A 173 -5.76 5.80 -15.62
C LYS A 173 -7.27 6.03 -15.73
N LEU A 174 -7.91 6.49 -14.65
CA LEU A 174 -9.31 6.90 -14.66
C LEU A 174 -9.50 8.31 -15.22
N SER A 175 -8.43 9.10 -15.35
CA SER A 175 -8.53 10.41 -15.99
C SER A 175 -8.86 10.22 -17.48
N LEU A 176 -10.09 10.57 -17.84
CA LEU A 176 -10.56 10.50 -19.22
C LEU A 176 -9.68 11.38 -20.12
N ASP A 177 -9.43 10.90 -21.34
CA ASP A 177 -8.72 11.67 -22.34
C ASP A 177 -9.53 12.92 -22.74
N ARG A 178 -8.87 13.92 -23.31
CA ARG A 178 -9.54 15.16 -23.74
C ARG A 178 -10.67 14.88 -24.73
N ALA A 179 -10.49 13.93 -25.64
CA ALA A 179 -11.52 13.55 -26.60
C ALA A 179 -12.74 12.90 -25.91
N GLU A 180 -12.51 12.01 -24.96
CA GLU A 180 -13.57 11.35 -24.20
C GLU A 180 -14.36 12.34 -23.32
N LYS A 181 -13.66 13.27 -22.65
CA LYS A 181 -14.29 14.35 -21.87
C LYS A 181 -15.18 15.22 -22.74
N TYR A 182 -14.73 15.54 -23.95
CA TYR A 182 -15.52 16.33 -24.91
C TYR A 182 -16.80 15.59 -25.30
N VAL A 183 -16.69 14.32 -25.71
CA VAL A 183 -17.86 13.49 -26.08
C VAL A 183 -18.82 13.34 -24.91
N HIS A 184 -18.32 13.08 -23.70
CA HIS A 184 -19.14 12.98 -22.50
C HIS A 184 -19.89 14.28 -22.20
N GLY A 185 -19.22 15.43 -22.30
CA GLY A 185 -19.85 16.74 -22.13
C GLY A 185 -20.93 17.01 -23.17
N PHE A 186 -20.67 16.66 -24.44
CA PHE A 186 -21.64 16.78 -25.52
C PHE A 186 -22.89 15.92 -25.29
N VAL A 187 -22.72 14.65 -24.89
CA VAL A 187 -23.82 13.73 -24.57
C VAL A 187 -24.66 14.27 -23.40
N ILE A 188 -24.04 14.77 -22.34
CA ILE A 188 -24.74 15.41 -21.21
C ILE A 188 -25.55 16.62 -21.69
N GLY A 189 -24.99 17.45 -22.57
CA GLY A 189 -25.68 18.60 -23.16
C GLY A 189 -26.97 18.21 -23.89
N ILE A 190 -26.92 17.17 -24.71
CA ILE A 190 -28.12 16.65 -25.42
C ILE A 190 -29.17 16.16 -24.42
N GLN A 191 -28.76 15.40 -23.39
CA GLN A 191 -29.70 14.89 -22.39
C GLN A 191 -30.35 16.01 -21.59
N LEU A 192 -29.58 17.04 -21.22
CA LEU A 192 -30.10 18.23 -20.54
C LEU A 192 -31.15 18.94 -21.39
N ALA A 193 -30.87 19.18 -22.68
CA ALA A 193 -31.82 19.82 -23.59
C ALA A 193 -33.17 19.06 -23.63
N LYS A 194 -33.12 17.74 -23.80
CA LYS A 194 -34.33 16.89 -23.77
C LYS A 194 -35.08 16.97 -22.44
N ARG A 195 -34.36 17.02 -21.31
CA ARG A 195 -34.98 17.17 -19.99
C ARG A 195 -35.66 18.53 -19.82
N TYR A 196 -35.05 19.61 -20.30
CA TYR A 196 -35.66 20.94 -20.28
C TYR A 196 -36.94 21.00 -21.13
N GLU A 197 -36.93 20.42 -22.32
CA GLU A 197 -38.12 20.33 -23.18
C GLU A 197 -39.24 19.52 -22.52
N ALA A 198 -38.92 18.37 -21.93
CA ALA A 198 -39.89 17.54 -21.23
C ALA A 198 -40.48 18.23 -19.99
N GLN A 199 -39.63 18.92 -19.21
CA GLN A 199 -40.06 19.69 -18.05
C GLN A 199 -40.95 20.87 -18.45
N ALA A 200 -40.58 21.62 -19.48
CA ALA A 200 -41.38 22.73 -20.01
C ALA A 200 -42.74 22.23 -20.56
N SER A 201 -42.77 21.09 -21.25
CA SER A 201 -44.02 20.47 -21.70
C SER A 201 -44.92 20.10 -20.52
N ASN A 202 -44.35 19.55 -19.45
CA ASN A 202 -45.10 19.17 -18.26
C ASN A 202 -45.66 20.40 -17.52
N THR A 203 -44.88 21.47 -17.35
CA THR A 203 -45.36 22.70 -16.69
C THR A 203 -46.52 23.33 -17.47
N ILE A 204 -46.43 23.39 -18.80
CA ILE A 204 -47.52 23.88 -19.66
C ILE A 204 -48.76 23.00 -19.52
N LYS A 205 -48.61 21.67 -19.57
CA LYS A 205 -49.73 20.72 -19.38
C LYS A 205 -50.41 20.89 -18.03
N PHE A 206 -49.64 21.04 -16.94
CA PHE A 206 -50.18 21.27 -15.60
C PHE A 206 -50.90 22.62 -15.49
N ALA A 207 -50.31 23.69 -16.02
CA ALA A 207 -50.93 25.01 -16.02
C ALA A 207 -52.27 25.01 -16.79
N LEU A 208 -52.30 24.38 -17.97
CA LEU A 208 -53.52 24.25 -18.78
C LEU A 208 -54.58 23.40 -18.06
N LYS A 209 -54.18 22.27 -17.47
CA LYS A 209 -55.07 21.42 -16.67
C LYS A 209 -55.69 22.20 -15.48
N LEU A 210 -54.88 22.98 -14.76
CA LEU A 210 -55.34 23.84 -13.66
C LEU A 210 -56.32 24.91 -14.16
N TRP A 211 -56.04 25.55 -15.30
CA TRP A 211 -56.93 26.55 -15.89
C TRP A 211 -58.29 25.96 -16.29
N VAL A 212 -58.31 24.78 -16.93
CA VAL A 212 -59.55 24.09 -17.31
C VAL A 212 -60.38 23.72 -16.07
N LEU A 213 -59.73 23.20 -15.02
CA LEU A 213 -60.41 22.88 -13.75
C LEU A 213 -61.02 24.12 -13.10
N ARG A 214 -60.28 25.24 -13.07
CA ARG A 214 -60.79 26.53 -12.56
C ARG A 214 -62.00 27.02 -13.36
N ARG A 215 -62.04 26.79 -14.68
CA ARG A 215 -63.17 27.19 -15.54
C ARG A 215 -64.42 26.33 -15.30
N LYS A 216 -64.25 25.02 -15.11
CA LYS A 216 -65.35 24.09 -14.75
C LYS A 216 -65.91 24.34 -13.34
N GLY A 217 -65.06 24.70 -12.36
CA GLY A 217 -65.52 25.05 -11.01
C GLY A 217 -66.40 26.30 -10.97
N LYS A 218 -66.20 27.27 -11.86
CA LYS A 218 -67.00 28.50 -11.95
C LYS A 218 -68.35 28.36 -12.65
N THR A 219 -68.63 27.21 -13.27
CA THR A 219 -69.89 26.99 -14.04
C THR A 219 -70.95 26.22 -13.24
N HIS A 220 -70.63 25.80 -12.00
CA HIS A 220 -71.53 25.09 -11.08
C HIS A 220 -71.83 25.87 -9.78
N SER A 221 -71.49 27.15 -9.72
CA SER A 221 -71.99 28.13 -8.73
C SER A 221 -72.78 29.20 -9.45
#